data_AF-A0A1J3EVV4-F1
#
_entry.id   AF-A0A1J3EVV4-F1
#
_cell.length_a   1.000
_cell.length_b   1.000
_cell.length_c   1.000
_cell.angle_alpha   90.00
_cell.angle_beta   90.00
_cell.angle_gamma   90.00
#
_symmetry.space_group_name_H-M   'P 1'
#
loop_
_entity.id
_entity.type
_entity.pdbx_description
1 polymer ?
#
loop_
_entity_poly.entity_id
_entity_poly.type
_entity_poly.pdbx_seq_one_letter_code
_entity_poly.pdbx_strand_id
1 'polypeptide(L)'
;QIEAKVRALKPNVIFFDFVDWIPEMAKKFGVKSVSYQIVSAAFVAMFLAPGAELGFPPPGYPSSKVALRGHDANLYSFFVSTRQSFFDRVTTGLKNCDILSIRT
;
A
#
# COMPACT_ATOMS: atom_id res chain seq x y z
N GLN A 1 9.31 -15.14 14.70
CA GLN A 1 8.15 -16.06 14.70
C GLN A 1 7.56 -16.27 13.30
N ILE A 2 7.33 -15.20 12.51
CA ILE A 2 6.74 -15.31 11.16
C ILE A 2 7.65 -16.08 10.20
N GLU A 3 8.95 -15.76 10.15
CA GLU A 3 9.92 -16.48 9.31
C GLU A 3 9.94 -18.00 9.57
N ALA A 4 9.86 -18.41 10.84
CA ALA A 4 9.81 -19.82 11.20
C ALA A 4 8.56 -20.50 10.63
N LYS A 5 7.40 -19.82 10.66
CA LYS A 5 6.16 -20.31 10.03
C LYS A 5 6.28 -20.37 8.52
N VAL A 6 6.85 -19.35 7.87
CA VAL A 6 7.06 -19.35 6.41
C VAL A 6 7.97 -20.52 5.99
N ARG A 7 9.05 -20.77 6.73
CA ARG A 7 9.95 -21.90 6.49
C ARG A 7 9.25 -23.26 6.67
N ALA A 8 8.42 -23.39 7.70
CA ALA A 8 7.72 -24.63 7.99
C ALA A 8 6.58 -24.92 7.00
N LEU A 9 5.77 -23.91 6.68
CA LEU A 9 4.58 -24.04 5.82
C LEU A 9 4.90 -24.00 4.33
N LYS A 10 6.04 -23.40 3.94
CA LYS A 10 6.46 -23.24 2.53
C LYS A 10 5.36 -22.66 1.63
N PRO A 11 4.76 -21.52 1.98
CA PRO A 11 3.71 -20.93 1.17
C PRO A 11 4.24 -20.50 -0.20
N ASN A 12 3.41 -20.56 -1.24
CA ASN A 12 3.77 -20.01 -2.56
C ASN A 12 3.66 -18.48 -2.60
N VAL A 13 2.74 -17.91 -1.80
CA VAL A 13 2.41 -16.49 -1.80
C VAL A 13 2.15 -16.01 -0.36
N ILE A 14 2.56 -14.78 -0.05
CA ILE A 14 2.22 -14.07 1.19
C ILE A 14 1.51 -12.77 0.84
N PHE A 15 0.31 -12.59 1.41
CA PHE A 15 -0.41 -11.33 1.37
C PHE A 15 -0.05 -10.48 2.59
N PHE A 16 0.14 -9.18 2.39
CA PHE A 16 0.45 -8.25 3.46
C PHE A 16 -0.08 -6.86 3.17
N ASP A 17 -0.31 -6.07 4.23
CA ASP A 17 -0.66 -4.66 4.16
C ASP A 17 0.26 -3.83 5.09
N PHE A 18 0.49 -2.57 4.73
CA PHE A 18 1.16 -1.54 5.54
C PHE A 18 2.53 -1.86 6.20
N VAL A 19 3.15 -2.99 5.88
CA VAL A 19 4.45 -3.41 6.38
C VAL A 19 5.47 -3.56 5.25
N ASP A 20 6.68 -3.10 5.51
CA ASP A 20 7.77 -2.95 4.55
C ASP A 20 8.76 -4.11 4.55
N TRP A 21 8.85 -4.85 5.65
CA TRP A 21 9.81 -5.95 5.81
C TRP A 21 9.37 -7.28 5.18
N ILE A 22 8.07 -7.44 4.88
CA ILE A 22 7.54 -8.69 4.30
C ILE A 22 8.15 -9.01 2.93
N PRO A 23 8.24 -8.09 1.96
CA PRO A 23 8.84 -8.39 0.67
C PRO A 23 10.29 -8.88 0.77
N GLU A 24 11.12 -8.24 1.61
CA GLU A 24 12.50 -8.66 1.81
C GLU A 24 12.58 -10.06 2.44
N MET A 25 11.74 -10.34 3.45
CA MET A 25 11.63 -11.66 4.05
C MET A 25 11.18 -12.71 3.02
N ALA A 26 10.13 -12.43 2.25
CA ALA A 26 9.59 -13.34 1.24
C ALA A 26 10.65 -13.69 0.19
N LYS A 27 11.44 -12.70 -0.24
CA LYS A 27 12.59 -12.88 -1.14
C LYS A 27 13.64 -13.84 -0.57
N LYS A 28 13.97 -13.74 0.73
CA LYS A 28 14.91 -14.66 1.40
C LYS A 28 14.44 -16.12 1.38
N PHE A 29 13.13 -16.36 1.32
CA PHE A 29 12.54 -17.70 1.29
C PHE A 29 12.07 -18.15 -0.10
N GLY A 30 12.29 -17.34 -1.15
CA GLY A 30 11.81 -17.66 -2.51
C GLY A 30 10.29 -17.64 -2.66
N VAL A 31 9.59 -16.90 -1.80
CA VAL A 31 8.12 -16.79 -1.77
C VAL A 31 7.68 -15.51 -2.47
N LYS A 32 6.55 -15.54 -3.18
CA LYS A 32 5.98 -14.34 -3.81
C LYS A 32 5.23 -13.47 -2.79
N SER A 33 5.45 -12.17 -2.88
CA SER A 33 4.84 -11.18 -1.99
C SER A 33 3.75 -10.38 -2.72
N VAL A 34 2.55 -10.33 -2.14
CA VAL A 34 1.42 -9.57 -2.65
C VAL A 34 1.11 -8.45 -1.66
N SER A 35 1.32 -7.21 -2.07
CA SER A 35 0.83 -6.06 -1.32
C SER A 35 -0.67 -5.94 -1.56
N TYR A 36 -1.47 -6.21 -0.52
CA TYR A 36 -2.93 -6.20 -0.58
C TYR A 36 -3.47 -4.93 0.06
N GLN A 37 -3.87 -3.98 -0.77
CA GLN A 37 -4.40 -2.69 -0.35
C GLN A 37 -5.91 -2.81 -0.11
N ILE A 38 -6.32 -2.62 1.15
CA ILE A 38 -7.73 -2.64 1.57
C ILE A 38 -8.48 -1.33 1.23
N VAL A 39 -7.74 -0.31 0.81
CA VAL A 39 -8.22 1.00 0.37
C VAL A 39 -8.41 1.02 -1.16
N SER A 40 -9.15 2.00 -1.67
CA SER A 40 -9.43 2.12 -3.11
C SER A 40 -8.19 2.51 -3.92
N ALA A 41 -8.21 2.24 -5.23
CA ALA A 41 -7.12 2.65 -6.12
C ALA A 41 -6.96 4.18 -6.18
N ALA A 42 -8.06 4.92 -6.04
CA ALA A 42 -8.05 6.38 -5.93
C ALA A 42 -7.30 6.85 -4.68
N PHE A 43 -7.51 6.16 -3.54
CA PHE A 43 -6.80 6.45 -2.31
C PHE A 43 -5.30 6.25 -2.47
N VAL A 44 -4.88 5.10 -2.99
CA VAL A 44 -3.44 4.79 -3.19
C VAL A 44 -2.79 5.82 -4.11
N ALA A 45 -3.47 6.19 -5.19
CA ALA A 45 -2.96 7.19 -6.13
C ALA A 45 -2.79 8.57 -5.49
N MET A 46 -3.77 9.04 -4.72
CA MET A 46 -3.65 10.32 -4.00
C MET A 46 -2.59 10.27 -2.91
N PHE A 47 -2.53 9.16 -2.15
CA PHE A 47 -1.55 8.97 -1.08
C PHE A 47 -0.12 9.05 -1.59
N LEU A 48 0.17 8.47 -2.76
CA LEU A 48 1.52 8.47 -3.34
C LEU A 48 1.85 9.73 -4.17
N ALA A 49 0.85 10.54 -4.53
CA ALA A 49 1.07 11.69 -5.40
C ALA A 49 1.59 12.91 -4.61
N PRO A 50 2.71 13.53 -5.04
CA PRO A 50 3.20 14.76 -4.42
C PRO A 50 2.21 15.90 -4.67
N GLY A 51 1.85 16.65 -3.63
CA GLY A 51 0.94 17.79 -3.73
C GLY A 51 -0.53 17.42 -3.95
N ALA A 52 -0.94 16.20 -3.62
CA ALA A 52 -2.36 15.82 -3.65
C ALA A 52 -3.17 16.62 -2.62
N GLU A 53 -4.19 17.33 -3.10
CA GLU A 53 -5.15 18.06 -2.27
C GLU A 53 -6.48 17.31 -2.15
N LEU A 54 -7.07 17.30 -0.96
CA LEU A 54 -8.37 16.65 -0.73
C LEU A 54 -9.44 17.28 -1.60
N GLY A 55 -10.24 16.42 -2.28
CA GLY A 55 -11.31 16.86 -3.15
C GLY A 55 -10.88 17.20 -4.59
N PHE A 56 -9.58 17.22 -4.89
CA PHE A 56 -9.07 17.48 -6.23
C PHE A 56 -8.16 16.33 -6.72
N PRO A 57 -8.24 15.95 -8.00
CA PRO A 57 -7.29 15.00 -8.57
C PRO A 57 -5.88 15.60 -8.58
N PRO A 58 -4.81 14.82 -8.31
CA PRO A 58 -3.45 15.30 -8.38
C PRO A 58 -3.09 15.82 -9.79
N PRO A 59 -2.14 16.76 -9.91
CA PRO A 59 -1.64 17.20 -11.20
C PRO A 59 -1.20 16.01 -12.07
N GLY A 60 -1.70 15.93 -13.30
CA GLY A 60 -1.38 14.84 -14.23
C GLY A 60 -2.18 13.54 -14.03
N TYR A 61 -3.14 13.50 -13.09
CA TYR A 61 -3.99 12.33 -12.92
C TYR A 61 -4.93 12.15 -14.13
N PRO A 62 -5.09 10.92 -14.67
CA PRO A 62 -5.80 10.70 -15.94
C PRO A 62 -7.31 10.97 -15.88
N SER A 63 -7.90 11.14 -14.69
CA SER A 63 -9.32 11.41 -14.52
C SER A 63 -9.58 12.67 -13.70
N SER A 64 -10.38 13.59 -14.24
CA SER A 64 -10.85 14.78 -13.53
C SER A 64 -12.00 14.50 -12.55
N LYS A 65 -12.57 13.28 -12.59
CA LYS A 65 -13.76 12.91 -11.81
C LYS A 65 -13.43 12.13 -10.54
N VAL A 66 -12.24 11.54 -10.47
CA VAL A 66 -11.80 10.74 -9.34
C VAL A 66 -11.21 11.68 -8.29
N ALA A 67 -12.03 11.98 -7.28
CA ALA A 67 -11.63 12.77 -6.12
C ALA A 67 -12.01 12.01 -4.84
N LEU A 68 -11.14 12.03 -3.82
CA LEU A 68 -11.51 11.51 -2.50
C LEU A 68 -12.56 12.44 -1.89
N ARG A 69 -13.74 11.89 -1.57
CA ARG A 69 -14.89 12.63 -1.03
C ARG A 69 -15.27 12.07 0.34
N GLY A 70 -15.80 12.94 1.21
CA GLY A 70 -16.42 12.53 2.47
C GLY A 70 -15.57 11.57 3.31
N HIS A 71 -16.02 10.32 3.45
CA HIS A 71 -15.38 9.30 4.27
C HIS A 71 -13.95 8.96 3.84
N ASP A 72 -13.68 8.90 2.53
CA ASP A 72 -12.34 8.58 2.01
C ASP A 72 -11.33 9.69 2.32
N ALA A 73 -11.79 10.95 2.35
CA ALA A 73 -10.96 12.09 2.73
C ALA A 73 -10.58 12.04 4.22
N ASN A 74 -11.50 11.64 5.09
CA ASN A 74 -11.21 11.48 6.52
C ASN A 74 -10.20 10.35 6.77
N LEU A 75 -10.36 9.22 6.08
CA LEU A 75 -9.40 8.11 6.13
C LEU A 75 -8.03 8.56 5.64
N TYR A 76 -7.98 9.34 4.55
CA TYR A 76 -6.75 9.89 4.01
C TYR A 76 -6.06 10.83 4.99
N SER A 77 -6.81 11.78 5.56
CA SER A 77 -6.30 12.68 6.61
C SER A 77 -5.76 11.90 7.80
N PHE A 78 -6.44 10.84 8.24
CA PHE A 78 -5.96 9.97 9.31
C PHE A 78 -4.60 9.37 8.93
N PHE A 79 -4.49 8.73 7.76
CA PHE A 79 -3.25 8.09 7.32
C PHE A 79 -2.08 9.06 7.10
N VAL A 80 -2.34 10.24 6.54
CA VAL A 80 -1.33 11.29 6.36
C VAL A 80 -0.91 11.88 7.70
N SER A 81 -1.85 12.04 8.65
CA SER A 81 -1.53 12.53 10.00
C SER A 81 -0.74 11.50 10.82
N THR A 82 -0.90 10.21 10.56
CA THR A 82 -0.16 9.13 11.23
C THR A 82 1.26 9.01 10.69
N ARG A 83 2.11 10.00 11.01
CA ARG A 83 3.58 10.05 10.82
C ARG A 83 4.10 9.79 9.41
N GLN A 84 5.10 10.57 9.02
CA GLN A 84 5.90 10.36 7.81
C GLN A 84 6.48 8.92 7.70
N SER A 85 6.80 8.30 8.84
CA SER A 85 7.27 6.91 8.90
C SER A 85 6.26 5.89 8.34
N PHE A 86 4.95 6.17 8.40
CA PHE A 86 3.95 5.28 7.82
C PHE A 86 3.96 5.34 6.30
N PHE A 87 4.06 6.55 5.73
CA PHE A 87 4.20 6.74 4.28
C PHE A 87 5.42 6.02 3.72
N ASP A 88 6.57 6.13 4.39
CA ASP A 88 7.81 5.46 3.97
C ASP A 88 7.65 3.94 3.99
N ARG A 89 7.02 3.38 5.02
CA ARG A 89 6.78 1.93 5.14
C ARG A 89 5.84 1.42 4.05
N VAL A 90 4.72 2.10 3.82
CA VAL A 90 3.79 1.73 2.75
C VAL A 90 4.47 1.79 1.39
N THR A 91 5.15 2.89 1.10
CA THR A 91 5.86 3.07 -0.18
C THR A 91 6.97 2.03 -0.37
N THR A 92 7.71 1.70 0.69
CA THR A 92 8.76 0.68 0.65
C THR A 92 8.17 -0.71 0.41
N GLY A 93 7.07 -1.06 1.08
CA GLY A 93 6.36 -2.32 0.85
C GLY A 93 5.84 -2.45 -0.58
N LEU A 94 5.22 -1.38 -1.10
CA LEU A 94 4.70 -1.33 -2.47
C LEU A 94 5.81 -1.47 -3.53
N LYS A 95 6.94 -0.79 -3.36
CA LYS A 95 8.06 -0.83 -4.31
C LYS A 95 8.75 -2.19 -4.38
N ASN A 96 8.79 -2.91 -3.26
CA ASN A 96 9.56 -4.14 -3.15
C ASN A 96 8.72 -5.42 -3.33
N CYS A 97 7.38 -5.31 -3.38
CA CYS A 97 6.52 -6.48 -3.58
C CYS A 97 6.55 -7.01 -5.01
N ASP A 98 6.20 -8.29 -5.20
CA ASP A 98 6.07 -8.89 -6.52
C ASP A 98 4.76 -8.50 -7.22
N ILE A 99 3.69 -8.32 -6.45
CA ILE A 99 2.33 -8.11 -6.97
C ILE A 99 1.61 -7.04 -6.15
N LEU A 100 0.99 -6.08 -6.84
CA LEU A 100 0.07 -5.13 -6.24
C LEU A 100 -1.37 -5.59 -6.45
N SER A 101 -2.11 -5.75 -5.35
CA SER A 101 -3.54 -6.07 -5.36
C SER A 101 -4.31 -4.97 -4.63
N ILE A 102 -5.37 -4.45 -5.24
CA ILE A 102 -6.21 -3.40 -4.67
C ILE A 102 -7.64 -3.92 -4.64
N ARG A 103 -8.30 -3.82 -3.48
CA ARG A 103 -9.73 -4.15 -3.37
C ARG A 103 -10.55 -3.11 -4.15
N THR A 104 -11.43 -3.60 -5.04
CA THR A 104 -12.36 -2.77 -5.82
C THR A 104 -13.77 -2.85 -5.28
#